data_AF-A0A7C9IUQ7-F1
#
_entry.id   AF-A0A7C9IUQ7-F1
#
_cell.length_a   1.000
_cell.length_b   1.000
_cell.length_c   1.000
_cell.angle_alpha   90.00
_cell.angle_beta   90.00
_cell.angle_gamma   90.00
#
_symmetry.space_group_name_H-M   'P 1'
#
loop_
_entity.id
_entity.type
_entity.pdbx_description
1 polymer ?
#
loop_
_entity_poly.entity_id
_entity_poly.type
_entity_poly.pdbx_seq_one_letter_code
_entity_poly.pdbx_strand_id
1 'polypeptide(L)'
;MQHRKTLAGFLSALVLALALPGLASAHFQMIYTPEIVLDKGGEVDMRLVFTHPFEAGHTMDMGAPEQFFMVFQRGSEGEGQKTDLKAGLTPITWKSLTNSGKAYAFKQKLRSPGDYVFALVPAPYFDPEEKAYMQQITKMVLNIGGIPGNWDKPVGLPTEIVPMAKPYSLYTGNVFVGQVLSGGKPVADAEIEVEFLNHAMVMGSNSFDKKAVATAPHDAFATQTIKADANGVFVYAMPKAGWWGFAALGTGPVKEFDGKPLSQDALIWVKAVDMK
;
A
#
# COMPACT_ATOMS: atom_id res chain seq x y z
N MET A 1 -73.02 -5.16 -13.60
CA MET A 1 -72.45 -5.50 -14.93
C MET A 1 -71.38 -4.49 -15.27
N GLN A 2 -70.29 -4.98 -15.85
CA GLN A 2 -68.99 -4.34 -16.08
C GLN A 2 -69.03 -2.96 -16.73
N HIS A 3 -68.20 -2.02 -16.24
CA HIS A 3 -67.51 -1.08 -17.12
C HIS A 3 -66.03 -1.02 -16.74
N ARG A 4 -65.21 -1.50 -17.69
CA ARG A 4 -63.75 -1.39 -17.74
C ARG A 4 -63.33 0.08 -17.61
N LYS A 5 -62.39 0.38 -16.72
CA LYS A 5 -61.57 1.59 -16.82
C LYS A 5 -60.18 1.18 -17.27
N THR A 6 -59.84 1.64 -18.47
CA THR A 6 -58.55 1.54 -19.14
C THR A 6 -57.46 2.23 -18.32
N LEU A 7 -56.38 1.50 -18.05
CA LEU A 7 -55.09 2.07 -17.66
C LEU A 7 -54.59 2.95 -18.82
N ALA A 8 -54.49 4.25 -18.59
CA ALA A 8 -53.72 5.18 -19.43
C ALA A 8 -52.47 5.58 -18.64
N GLY A 9 -51.33 5.47 -19.30
CA GLY A 9 -50.02 5.37 -18.68
C GLY A 9 -49.38 6.68 -18.25
N PHE A 10 -48.45 6.53 -17.31
CA PHE A 10 -47.33 7.43 -17.11
C PHE A 10 -46.06 6.60 -17.25
N LEU A 11 -45.47 6.60 -18.46
CA LEU A 11 -44.06 6.27 -18.63
C LEU A 11 -43.28 7.48 -18.12
N SER A 12 -42.95 7.48 -16.83
CA SER A 12 -41.86 8.31 -16.33
C SER A 12 -40.55 7.65 -16.75
N ALA A 13 -39.89 8.24 -17.74
CA ALA A 13 -38.55 7.87 -18.16
C ALA A 13 -37.59 8.05 -16.99
N LEU A 14 -37.31 6.94 -16.29
CA LEU A 14 -36.19 6.85 -15.36
C LEU A 14 -34.92 6.78 -16.21
N VAL A 15 -34.36 7.93 -16.55
CA VAL A 15 -32.98 8.01 -17.04
C VAL A 15 -32.11 7.63 -15.85
N LEU A 16 -31.83 6.34 -15.74
CA LEU A 16 -30.79 5.80 -14.89
C LEU A 16 -29.49 6.42 -15.41
N ALA A 17 -28.99 7.44 -14.71
CA ALA A 17 -27.62 7.87 -14.89
C ALA A 17 -26.73 6.69 -14.47
N LEU A 18 -26.40 5.86 -15.45
CA LEU A 18 -25.27 4.95 -15.38
C LEU A 18 -24.06 5.85 -15.16
N ALA A 19 -23.72 6.07 -13.89
CA ALA A 19 -22.37 6.42 -13.53
C ALA A 19 -21.53 5.25 -14.06
N LEU A 20 -20.93 5.45 -15.23
CA LEU A 20 -19.85 4.60 -15.69
C LEU A 20 -18.87 4.58 -14.50
N PRO A 21 -18.55 3.41 -13.91
CA PRO A 21 -17.42 3.35 -13.02
C PRO A 21 -16.25 3.87 -13.85
N GLY A 22 -15.72 5.04 -13.48
CA GLY A 22 -14.39 5.41 -13.92
C GLY A 22 -13.48 4.23 -13.58
N LEU A 23 -12.50 3.96 -14.44
CA LEU A 23 -11.40 3.08 -14.10
C LEU A 23 -10.68 3.74 -12.91
N ALA A 24 -11.20 3.57 -11.70
CA ALA A 24 -10.57 4.04 -10.48
C ALA A 24 -9.29 3.22 -10.37
N SER A 25 -8.18 3.82 -10.75
CA SER A 25 -6.87 3.20 -10.62
C SER A 25 -6.48 3.32 -9.16
N ALA A 26 -6.17 2.19 -8.54
CA ALA A 26 -5.71 2.22 -7.16
C ALA A 26 -4.32 2.85 -7.10
N HIS A 27 -4.22 3.87 -6.26
CA HIS A 27 -2.97 4.52 -5.96
C HIS A 27 -2.22 3.71 -4.90
N PHE A 28 -0.90 3.57 -5.02
CA PHE A 28 -0.08 2.92 -3.99
C PHE A 28 1.15 3.74 -3.65
N GLN A 29 1.24 4.15 -2.38
CA GLN A 29 2.42 4.73 -1.78
C GLN A 29 3.40 3.61 -1.43
N MET A 30 4.57 3.63 -2.05
CA MET A 30 5.57 2.58 -1.93
C MET A 30 6.71 2.99 -1.00
N ILE A 31 7.19 2.02 -0.23
CA ILE A 31 8.55 1.98 0.32
C ILE A 31 9.21 0.78 -0.36
N TYR A 32 10.11 1.02 -1.31
CA TYR A 32 10.69 -0.06 -2.12
C TYR A 32 12.19 -0.18 -1.90
N THR A 33 12.65 -1.43 -1.80
CA THR A 33 14.04 -1.84 -2.00
C THR A 33 14.06 -3.20 -2.71
N PRO A 34 15.11 -3.60 -3.44
CA PRO A 34 15.11 -4.87 -4.15
C PRO A 34 14.93 -6.10 -3.24
N GLU A 35 15.54 -6.09 -2.05
CA GLU A 35 15.52 -7.21 -1.11
C GLU A 35 15.15 -6.79 0.31
N ILE A 36 14.27 -7.57 0.95
CA ILE A 36 13.84 -7.38 2.34
C ILE A 36 14.28 -8.49 3.29
N VAL A 37 15.03 -9.47 2.80
CA VAL A 37 15.69 -10.47 3.65
C VAL A 37 17.17 -10.41 3.32
N LEU A 38 17.98 -9.98 4.29
CA LEU A 38 19.42 -9.85 4.14
C LEU A 38 20.13 -10.84 5.06
N ASP A 39 21.17 -11.52 4.58
CA ASP A 39 21.95 -12.44 5.41
C ASP A 39 22.75 -11.70 6.51
N LYS A 40 23.16 -10.47 6.23
CA LYS A 40 23.96 -9.63 7.13
C LYS A 40 23.64 -8.15 6.98
N GLY A 41 24.05 -7.36 7.97
CA GLY A 41 23.97 -5.90 7.94
C GLY A 41 24.67 -5.29 6.73
N GLY A 42 24.17 -4.12 6.31
CA GLY A 42 24.63 -3.43 5.10
C GLY A 42 23.94 -2.09 4.91
N GLU A 43 24.34 -1.38 3.85
CA GLU A 43 23.55 -0.25 3.37
C GLU A 43 22.36 -0.76 2.57
N VAL A 44 21.18 -0.24 2.88
CA VAL A 44 19.95 -0.47 2.13
C VAL A 44 19.59 0.82 1.40
N ASP A 45 19.40 0.71 0.08
CA ASP A 45 18.94 1.79 -0.78
C ASP A 45 17.43 1.64 -1.04
N MET A 46 16.68 2.72 -0.84
CA MET A 46 15.23 2.73 -0.89
C MET A 46 14.68 3.84 -1.77
N ARG A 47 13.49 3.60 -2.34
CA ARG A 47 12.70 4.60 -3.05
C ARG A 47 11.33 4.71 -2.41
N LEU A 48 10.90 5.94 -2.19
CA LEU A 48 9.54 6.29 -1.81
C LEU A 48 8.86 6.86 -3.05
N VAL A 49 7.85 6.17 -3.57
CA VAL A 49 7.21 6.49 -4.85
C VAL A 49 5.70 6.34 -4.68
N PHE A 50 4.91 7.23 -5.27
CA PHE A 50 3.45 7.14 -5.27
C PHE A 50 2.96 6.92 -6.71
N THR A 51 2.36 5.76 -7.01
CA THR A 51 2.09 5.33 -8.40
C THR A 51 1.07 4.19 -8.50
N HIS A 52 0.81 3.70 -9.72
CA HIS A 52 0.01 2.51 -10.04
C HIS A 52 0.95 1.31 -10.33
N PRO A 53 1.20 0.41 -9.36
CA PRO A 53 2.29 -0.56 -9.43
C PRO A 53 2.10 -1.69 -10.47
N PHE A 54 0.86 -2.05 -10.81
CA PHE A 54 0.59 -3.08 -11.82
C PHE A 54 0.83 -2.58 -13.24
N GLU A 55 0.50 -1.32 -13.51
CA GLU A 55 0.66 -0.74 -14.84
C GLU A 55 2.01 -0.04 -15.03
N ALA A 56 2.72 0.25 -13.93
CA ALA A 56 3.76 1.29 -13.91
C ALA A 56 3.26 2.58 -14.57
N GLY A 57 2.00 2.92 -14.25
CA GLY A 57 1.21 3.98 -14.84
C GLY A 57 1.59 5.36 -14.28
N HIS A 58 0.60 6.19 -13.99
CA HIS A 58 0.86 7.54 -13.49
C HIS A 58 1.69 7.50 -12.19
N THR A 59 2.70 8.36 -12.08
CA THR A 59 3.41 8.66 -10.85
C THR A 59 2.95 10.02 -10.35
N MET A 60 2.38 10.02 -9.16
CA MET A 60 1.88 11.21 -8.48
C MET A 60 3.05 11.96 -7.84
N ASP A 61 2.96 13.29 -7.84
CA ASP A 61 3.92 14.14 -7.16
C ASP A 61 3.78 13.99 -5.65
N MET A 62 4.76 13.35 -5.00
CA MET A 62 4.83 13.34 -3.54
C MET A 62 5.13 14.74 -2.99
N GLY A 63 4.34 15.16 -2.00
CA GLY A 63 4.71 16.26 -1.12
C GLY A 63 5.79 15.85 -0.10
N ALA A 64 6.32 16.82 0.64
CA ALA A 64 7.27 16.55 1.72
C ALA A 64 6.64 15.63 2.79
N PRO A 65 7.19 14.43 3.05
CA PRO A 65 6.57 13.52 4.01
C PRO A 65 6.42 14.16 5.39
N GLU A 66 5.29 13.90 6.06
CA GLU A 66 5.08 14.34 7.43
C GLU A 66 6.04 13.61 8.38
N GLN A 67 6.13 12.29 8.21
CA GLN A 67 7.05 11.42 8.95
C GLN A 67 7.67 10.37 8.03
N PHE A 68 8.94 10.06 8.27
CA PHE A 68 9.56 8.84 7.76
C PHE A 68 10.49 8.32 8.85
N PHE A 69 10.26 7.10 9.33
CA PHE A 69 10.99 6.55 10.47
C PHE A 69 11.17 5.05 10.35
N MET A 70 12.09 4.50 11.15
CA MET A 70 12.18 3.06 11.39
C MET A 70 11.93 2.73 12.86
N VAL A 71 11.39 1.55 13.12
CA VAL A 71 11.35 0.93 14.45
C VAL A 71 12.14 -0.36 14.42
N PHE A 72 13.13 -0.46 15.30
CA PHE A 72 13.97 -1.64 15.47
C PHE A 72 13.88 -2.14 16.91
N GLN A 73 13.76 -3.46 17.08
CA GLN A 73 13.78 -4.10 18.38
C GLN A 73 14.94 -5.10 18.48
N ARG A 74 15.75 -4.98 19.53
CA ARG A 74 16.86 -5.91 19.77
C ARG A 74 16.39 -7.12 20.56
N GLY A 75 16.23 -8.25 19.86
CA GLY A 75 15.73 -9.50 20.46
C GLY A 75 14.25 -9.41 20.86
N SER A 76 13.68 -10.50 21.38
CA SER A 76 12.25 -10.59 21.70
C SER A 76 11.82 -9.80 22.93
N GLU A 77 12.76 -9.44 23.82
CA GLU A 77 12.50 -8.76 25.09
C GLU A 77 12.85 -7.27 25.08
N GLY A 78 13.49 -6.77 24.02
CA GLY A 78 13.82 -5.36 23.89
C GLY A 78 12.59 -4.49 23.64
N GLU A 79 12.67 -3.21 23.98
CA GLU A 79 11.69 -2.22 23.54
C GLU A 79 11.97 -1.77 22.11
N GLY A 80 10.92 -1.51 21.34
CA GLY A 80 11.04 -0.98 19.99
C GLY A 80 11.58 0.46 20.00
N GLN A 81 12.74 0.66 19.37
CA GLN A 81 13.37 1.97 19.25
C GLN A 81 12.96 2.64 17.94
N LYS A 82 12.24 3.75 18.03
CA LYS A 82 11.88 4.60 16.88
C LYS A 82 13.04 5.53 16.55
N THR A 83 13.47 5.55 15.28
CA THR A 83 14.47 6.47 14.74
C THR A 83 13.86 7.29 13.62
N ASP A 84 13.89 8.62 13.73
CA ASP A 84 13.48 9.52 12.65
C ASP A 84 14.50 9.48 11.50
N LEU A 85 14.00 9.28 10.28
CA LEU A 85 14.76 9.15 9.05
C LEU A 85 14.46 10.27 8.05
N LYS A 86 13.52 11.17 8.36
CA LYS A 86 13.01 12.21 7.46
C LYS A 86 14.12 13.12 6.93
N ALA A 87 15.08 13.48 7.78
CA ALA A 87 16.21 14.33 7.39
C ALA A 87 17.16 13.68 6.37
N GLY A 88 17.11 12.35 6.21
CA GLY A 88 17.91 11.61 5.23
C GLY A 88 17.25 11.48 3.85
N LEU A 89 16.01 11.95 3.69
CA LEU A 89 15.30 11.87 2.41
C LEU A 89 15.92 12.80 1.38
N THR A 90 16.25 12.23 0.22
CA THR A 90 16.75 12.98 -0.95
C THR A 90 15.64 13.08 -1.99
N PRO A 91 15.16 14.28 -2.35
CA PRO A 91 14.20 14.43 -3.44
C PRO A 91 14.75 13.89 -4.76
N ILE A 92 13.93 13.16 -5.50
CA ILE A 92 14.25 12.64 -6.83
C ILE A 92 13.04 12.83 -7.76
N THR A 93 13.29 12.67 -9.06
CA THR A 93 12.23 12.44 -10.05
C THR A 93 12.17 10.95 -10.35
N TRP A 94 10.98 10.37 -10.23
CA TRP A 94 10.70 9.00 -10.65
C TRP A 94 10.02 9.01 -12.03
N LYS A 95 10.49 8.15 -12.94
CA LYS A 95 9.97 8.04 -14.31
C LYS A 95 9.17 6.76 -14.48
N SER A 96 7.88 6.90 -14.72
CA SER A 96 7.00 5.79 -15.06
C SER A 96 6.89 5.58 -16.56
N LEU A 97 5.95 4.74 -16.99
CA LEU A 97 5.67 4.52 -18.40
C LEU A 97 4.85 5.65 -19.02
N THR A 98 4.14 6.43 -18.20
CA THR A 98 3.21 7.46 -18.68
C THR A 98 3.66 8.89 -18.34
N ASN A 99 4.40 9.10 -17.26
CA ASN A 99 4.89 10.43 -16.86
C ASN A 99 6.18 10.37 -16.02
N SER A 100 6.50 11.48 -15.37
CA SER A 100 7.48 11.53 -14.28
C SER A 100 6.90 12.35 -13.13
N GLY A 101 7.17 11.94 -11.91
CA GLY A 101 6.67 12.60 -10.70
C GLY A 101 7.73 12.71 -9.61
N LYS A 102 7.46 13.56 -8.62
CA LYS A 102 8.30 13.75 -7.44
C LYS A 102 8.25 12.52 -6.53
N ALA A 103 9.41 12.09 -6.10
CA ALA A 103 9.62 10.95 -5.24
C ALA A 103 10.80 11.22 -4.31
N TYR A 104 11.13 10.25 -3.45
CA TYR A 104 12.30 10.35 -2.56
C TYR A 104 13.18 9.12 -2.65
N ALA A 105 14.49 9.33 -2.55
CA ALA A 105 15.48 8.30 -2.32
C ALA A 105 15.97 8.36 -0.87
N PHE A 106 16.36 7.22 -0.33
CA PHE A 106 16.86 7.13 1.03
C PHE A 106 17.85 5.98 1.15
N LYS A 107 18.92 6.19 1.93
CA LYS A 107 19.92 5.18 2.23
C LYS A 107 20.11 5.05 3.72
N GLN A 108 20.09 3.81 4.22
CA GLN A 108 20.31 3.53 5.64
C GLN A 108 21.28 2.38 5.83
N LYS A 109 22.25 2.58 6.72
CA LYS A 109 23.10 1.50 7.18
C LYS A 109 22.42 0.74 8.33
N LEU A 110 22.07 -0.51 8.08
CA LEU A 110 21.52 -1.44 9.06
C LEU A 110 22.63 -2.37 9.55
N ARG A 111 22.68 -2.65 10.85
CA ARG A 111 23.83 -3.33 11.47
C ARG A 111 23.45 -4.60 12.20
N SER A 112 22.36 -4.55 12.96
CA SER A 112 21.98 -5.62 13.86
C SER A 112 21.04 -6.60 13.14
N PRO A 113 21.13 -7.91 13.42
CA PRO A 113 20.09 -8.85 13.05
C PRO A 113 18.75 -8.48 13.70
N GLY A 114 17.65 -8.75 13.02
CA GLY A 114 16.30 -8.42 13.49
C GLY A 114 15.42 -7.81 12.41
N ASP A 115 14.21 -7.43 12.83
CA ASP A 115 13.26 -6.72 11.99
C ASP A 115 13.46 -5.21 12.06
N TYR A 116 13.42 -4.58 10.90
CA TYR A 116 13.41 -3.15 10.70
C TYR A 116 12.08 -2.78 10.06
N VAL A 117 11.19 -2.19 10.86
CA VAL A 117 9.88 -1.72 10.38
C VAL A 117 10.03 -0.27 9.92
N PHE A 118 10.00 -0.05 8.61
CA PHE A 118 9.97 1.29 8.03
C PHE A 118 8.53 1.77 7.90
N ALA A 119 8.28 3.02 8.26
CA ALA A 119 6.98 3.64 8.19
C ALA A 119 7.06 5.03 7.57
N LEU A 120 6.14 5.31 6.65
CA LEU A 120 5.99 6.57 5.94
C LEU A 120 4.60 7.14 6.19
N VAL A 121 4.54 8.37 6.70
CA VAL A 121 3.34 9.21 6.68
C VAL A 121 3.58 10.28 5.62
N PRO A 122 3.01 10.16 4.40
CA PRO A 122 3.21 11.15 3.36
C PRO A 122 2.38 12.41 3.65
N ALA A 123 2.70 13.52 2.98
CA ALA A 123 1.76 14.63 2.90
C ALA A 123 0.49 14.18 2.14
N PRO A 124 -0.70 14.69 2.49
CA PRO A 124 -1.91 14.43 1.71
C PRO A 124 -1.73 14.83 0.25
N TYR A 125 -2.12 13.94 -0.66
CA TYR A 125 -2.15 14.19 -2.10
C TYR A 125 -3.58 14.52 -2.52
N PHE A 126 -3.77 15.60 -3.29
CA PHE A 126 -5.08 15.90 -3.87
C PHE A 126 -5.22 15.17 -5.20
N ASP A 127 -6.20 14.26 -5.28
CA ASP A 127 -6.59 13.62 -6.52
C ASP A 127 -7.65 14.48 -7.25
N PRO A 128 -7.33 15.05 -8.43
CA PRO A 128 -8.28 15.86 -9.19
C PRO A 128 -9.48 15.07 -9.72
N GLU A 129 -9.32 13.77 -9.98
CA GLU A 129 -10.37 12.91 -10.54
C GLU A 129 -11.42 12.61 -9.48
N GLU A 130 -10.97 12.22 -8.29
CA GLU A 130 -11.82 11.94 -7.12
C GLU A 130 -12.27 13.21 -6.37
N LYS A 131 -11.63 14.36 -6.67
CA LYS A 131 -11.83 15.65 -5.97
C LYS A 131 -11.66 15.53 -4.45
N ALA A 132 -10.82 14.61 -4.02
CA ALA A 132 -10.56 14.27 -2.63
C ALA A 132 -9.06 14.15 -2.37
N TYR A 133 -8.68 14.28 -1.10
CA TYR A 133 -7.32 13.98 -0.67
C TYR A 133 -7.15 12.50 -0.35
N MET A 134 -5.92 12.02 -0.52
CA MET A 134 -5.49 10.69 -0.15
C MET A 134 -4.25 10.80 0.74
N GLN A 135 -4.17 9.97 1.78
CA GLN A 135 -2.96 9.83 2.58
C GLN A 135 -2.73 8.35 2.89
N GLN A 136 -1.84 7.71 2.12
CA GLN A 136 -1.52 6.30 2.27
C GLN A 136 -0.34 6.09 3.21
N ILE A 137 -0.66 5.79 4.46
CA ILE A 137 0.32 5.56 5.51
C ILE A 137 0.91 4.16 5.32
N THR A 138 2.19 4.11 4.95
CA THR A 138 2.80 2.89 4.41
C THR A 138 3.79 2.27 5.39
N LYS A 139 3.74 0.95 5.53
CA LYS A 139 4.76 0.14 6.21
C LYS A 139 5.48 -0.83 5.26
N MET A 140 6.73 -1.11 5.56
CA MET A 140 7.52 -2.20 5.00
C MET A 140 8.40 -2.78 6.10
N VAL A 141 8.49 -4.11 6.18
CA VAL A 141 9.37 -4.79 7.14
C VAL A 141 10.51 -5.47 6.41
N LEU A 142 11.74 -5.10 6.76
CA LEU A 142 12.96 -5.75 6.30
C LEU A 142 13.57 -6.54 7.44
N ASN A 143 14.01 -7.76 7.16
CA ASN A 143 14.68 -8.63 8.12
C ASN A 143 16.16 -8.82 7.79
N ILE A 144 16.98 -8.86 8.84
CA ILE A 144 18.39 -9.23 8.75
C ILE A 144 18.64 -10.50 9.56
N GLY A 145 19.23 -11.50 8.91
CA GLY A 145 19.71 -12.74 9.53
C GLY A 145 18.62 -13.75 9.89
N GLY A 146 17.38 -13.57 9.44
CA GLY A 146 16.26 -14.47 9.71
C GLY A 146 15.75 -14.41 11.15
N ILE A 147 16.21 -13.46 11.96
CA ILE A 147 15.87 -13.36 13.38
C ILE A 147 14.63 -12.49 13.53
N PRO A 148 13.49 -13.01 14.02
CA PRO A 148 12.29 -12.21 14.23
C PRO A 148 12.46 -11.25 15.42
N GLY A 149 11.83 -10.09 15.31
CA GLY A 149 11.70 -9.03 16.29
C GLY A 149 10.28 -8.47 16.29
N ASN A 150 10.12 -7.20 15.92
CA ASN A 150 8.88 -6.42 16.04
C ASN A 150 7.99 -6.40 14.79
N TRP A 151 8.10 -7.39 13.89
CA TRP A 151 7.30 -7.46 12.66
C TRP A 151 5.78 -7.52 12.89
N ASP A 152 5.33 -8.09 14.00
CA ASP A 152 3.93 -8.33 14.36
C ASP A 152 3.37 -7.28 15.33
N LYS A 153 4.08 -6.17 15.54
CA LYS A 153 3.69 -5.11 16.48
C LYS A 153 3.19 -3.86 15.76
N PRO A 154 2.17 -3.17 16.31
CA PRO A 154 1.83 -1.84 15.86
C PRO A 154 2.99 -0.87 16.13
N VAL A 155 3.14 0.15 15.28
CA VAL A 155 4.16 1.20 15.44
C VAL A 155 3.59 2.57 15.80
N GLY A 156 2.28 2.61 16.13
CA GLY A 156 1.62 3.79 16.65
C GLY A 156 1.19 4.77 15.56
N LEU A 157 0.83 4.25 14.38
CA LEU A 157 0.30 5.07 13.29
C LEU A 157 -1.20 5.34 13.50
N PRO A 158 -1.76 6.43 12.91
CA PRO A 158 -3.19 6.72 12.98
C PRO A 158 -4.06 5.56 12.47
N THR A 159 -3.60 4.90 11.41
CA THR A 159 -4.09 3.62 10.92
C THR A 159 -2.91 2.79 10.42
N GLU A 160 -2.96 1.47 10.61
CA GLU A 160 -1.92 0.56 10.13
C GLU A 160 -2.41 -0.88 9.95
N ILE A 161 -1.77 -1.61 9.03
CA ILE A 161 -1.94 -3.06 8.91
C ILE A 161 -0.85 -3.74 9.72
N VAL A 162 -1.23 -4.55 10.72
CA VAL A 162 -0.32 -5.39 11.49
C VAL A 162 -0.28 -6.79 10.86
N PRO A 163 0.89 -7.28 10.42
CA PRO A 163 1.00 -8.63 9.89
C PRO A 163 0.73 -9.69 10.96
N MET A 164 0.03 -10.76 10.57
CA MET A 164 -0.10 -12.00 11.35
C MET A 164 0.74 -13.14 10.74
N ALA A 165 1.29 -12.94 9.54
CA ALA A 165 2.35 -13.73 8.95
C ALA A 165 3.56 -12.84 8.69
N LYS A 166 4.79 -13.38 8.81
CA LYS A 166 6.01 -12.62 8.55
C LYS A 166 5.99 -12.08 7.11
N PRO A 167 5.97 -10.75 6.92
CA PRO A 167 5.80 -10.13 5.59
C PRO A 167 7.00 -10.36 4.64
N TYR A 168 8.13 -10.81 5.19
CA TYR A 168 9.36 -11.13 4.45
C TYR A 168 9.60 -12.64 4.27
N SER A 169 8.70 -13.50 4.77
CA SER A 169 8.85 -14.97 4.74
C SER A 169 7.66 -15.63 4.06
N LEU A 170 7.34 -15.16 2.86
CA LEU A 170 6.23 -15.68 2.06
C LEU A 170 6.79 -16.40 0.84
N TYR A 171 6.36 -17.64 0.63
CA TYR A 171 6.53 -18.32 -0.65
C TYR A 171 5.35 -18.01 -1.58
N THR A 172 5.55 -18.16 -2.89
CA THR A 172 4.43 -18.27 -3.83
C THR A 172 3.48 -19.38 -3.36
N GLY A 173 2.19 -19.08 -3.28
CA GLY A 173 1.15 -19.96 -2.73
C GLY A 173 0.92 -19.82 -1.22
N ASN A 174 1.80 -19.13 -0.47
CA ASN A 174 1.52 -18.84 0.93
C ASN A 174 0.36 -17.87 1.08
N VAL A 175 -0.21 -17.85 2.28
CA VAL A 175 -1.23 -16.90 2.69
C VAL A 175 -0.59 -15.79 3.50
N PHE A 176 -0.83 -14.54 3.09
CA PHE A 176 -0.63 -13.37 3.93
C PHE A 176 -1.91 -13.10 4.74
N VAL A 177 -1.73 -12.85 6.04
CA VAL A 177 -2.80 -12.47 6.94
C VAL A 177 -2.39 -11.15 7.59
N GLY A 178 -3.29 -10.17 7.55
CA GLY A 178 -3.07 -8.86 8.15
C GLY A 178 -4.28 -8.42 8.97
N GLN A 179 -4.03 -7.63 10.01
CA GLN A 179 -5.07 -7.00 10.82
C GLN A 179 -5.03 -5.48 10.62
N VAL A 180 -6.14 -4.90 10.17
CA VAL A 180 -6.31 -3.46 10.01
C VAL A 180 -6.64 -2.83 11.35
N LEU A 181 -5.86 -1.83 11.76
CA LEU A 181 -6.06 -1.08 12.99
C LEU A 181 -6.25 0.41 12.71
N SER A 182 -7.16 1.06 13.45
CA SER A 182 -7.31 2.51 13.51
C SER A 182 -7.23 2.96 14.97
N GLY A 183 -6.29 3.85 15.28
CA GLY A 183 -5.99 4.23 16.68
C GLY A 183 -5.68 3.01 17.58
N GLY A 184 -5.04 1.98 17.01
CA GLY A 184 -4.72 0.72 17.70
C GLY A 184 -5.90 -0.24 17.92
N LYS A 185 -7.09 0.05 17.36
CA LYS A 185 -8.27 -0.83 17.47
C LYS A 185 -8.60 -1.47 16.11
N PRO A 186 -9.05 -2.74 16.08
CA PRO A 186 -9.48 -3.38 14.86
C PRO A 186 -10.54 -2.61 14.06
N VAL A 187 -10.43 -2.63 12.74
CA VAL A 187 -11.41 -2.04 11.82
C VAL A 187 -12.19 -3.15 11.11
N ALA A 188 -13.41 -3.40 11.58
CA ALA A 188 -14.31 -4.38 10.96
C ALA A 188 -14.66 -4.01 9.52
N ASP A 189 -14.84 -5.02 8.67
CA ASP A 189 -15.32 -4.89 7.28
C ASP A 189 -14.51 -3.91 6.42
N ALA A 190 -13.26 -3.61 6.82
CA ALA A 190 -12.37 -2.74 6.08
C ALA A 190 -12.21 -3.27 4.65
N GLU A 191 -12.29 -2.38 3.67
CA GLU A 191 -12.02 -2.68 2.27
C GLU A 191 -10.53 -2.55 2.01
N ILE A 192 -9.93 -3.58 1.40
CA ILE A 192 -8.49 -3.64 1.12
C ILE A 192 -8.30 -3.84 -0.37
N GLU A 193 -7.63 -2.89 -1.00
CA GLU A 193 -7.10 -3.02 -2.35
C GLU A 193 -5.77 -3.77 -2.32
N VAL A 194 -5.60 -4.68 -3.28
CA VAL A 194 -4.43 -5.56 -3.41
C VAL A 194 -3.86 -5.41 -4.79
N GLU A 195 -2.58 -5.11 -4.88
CA GLU A 195 -1.91 -4.91 -6.17
C GLU A 195 -0.49 -5.48 -6.21
N PHE A 196 -0.12 -5.99 -7.38
CA PHE A 196 1.18 -6.58 -7.65
C PHE A 196 2.10 -5.58 -8.37
N LEU A 197 3.35 -5.48 -7.91
CA LEU A 197 4.39 -4.73 -8.62
C LEU A 197 4.81 -5.49 -9.89
N ASN A 198 4.17 -5.16 -11.00
CA ASN A 198 4.28 -5.93 -12.23
C ASN A 198 5.50 -5.50 -13.09
N HIS A 199 6.01 -4.31 -12.86
CA HIS A 199 7.18 -3.78 -13.54
C HIS A 199 8.32 -3.60 -12.55
N ALA A 200 9.51 -4.13 -12.89
CA ALA A 200 10.66 -4.01 -12.01
C ALA A 200 11.07 -2.54 -11.83
N MET A 201 11.40 -2.15 -10.60
CA MET A 201 11.94 -0.81 -10.31
C MET A 201 13.45 -0.79 -10.57
N VAL A 202 13.88 0.09 -11.48
CA VAL A 202 15.28 0.31 -11.87
C VAL A 202 15.87 1.43 -11.01
N MET A 203 16.48 1.04 -9.90
CA MET A 203 16.98 1.96 -8.86
C MET A 203 18.02 2.98 -9.35
N GLY A 204 18.84 2.61 -10.33
CA GLY A 204 19.91 3.46 -10.87
C GLY A 204 19.41 4.60 -11.76
N SER A 205 18.27 4.41 -12.45
CA SER A 205 17.65 5.41 -13.32
C SER A 205 16.37 6.02 -12.73
N ASN A 206 15.99 5.63 -11.51
CA ASN A 206 14.74 6.01 -10.86
C ASN A 206 13.54 5.83 -11.77
N SER A 207 13.35 4.62 -12.30
CA SER A 207 12.29 4.34 -13.26
C SER A 207 11.73 2.93 -13.15
N PHE A 208 10.61 2.65 -13.82
CA PHE A 208 10.16 1.29 -14.07
C PHE A 208 10.82 0.70 -15.32
N ASP A 209 11.03 -0.63 -15.33
CA ASP A 209 11.28 -1.38 -16.55
C ASP A 209 10.02 -1.35 -17.42
N LYS A 210 10.20 -1.25 -18.74
CA LYS A 210 9.08 -1.30 -19.69
C LYS A 210 8.45 -2.68 -19.76
N LYS A 211 9.21 -3.73 -19.42
CA LYS A 211 8.73 -5.11 -19.47
C LYS A 211 7.95 -5.47 -18.21
N ALA A 212 6.67 -5.78 -18.38
CA ALA A 212 5.85 -6.40 -17.36
C ALA A 212 6.27 -7.87 -17.12
N VAL A 213 6.07 -8.39 -15.90
CA VAL A 213 6.32 -9.79 -15.56
C VAL A 213 5.04 -10.64 -15.48
N ALA A 214 3.88 -10.02 -15.66
CA ALA A 214 2.57 -10.63 -15.76
C ALA A 214 1.64 -9.79 -16.68
N THR A 215 0.60 -10.44 -17.19
CA THR A 215 -0.47 -9.79 -17.95
C THR A 215 -1.79 -10.13 -17.27
N ALA A 216 -2.55 -9.09 -16.90
CA ALA A 216 -3.89 -9.28 -16.36
C ALA A 216 -4.83 -9.78 -17.47
N PRO A 217 -5.66 -10.80 -17.22
CA PRO A 217 -6.66 -11.22 -18.21
C PRO A 217 -7.83 -10.23 -18.35
N HIS A 218 -7.99 -9.32 -17.38
CA HIS A 218 -9.00 -8.27 -17.34
C HIS A 218 -8.59 -7.20 -16.30
N ASP A 219 -9.05 -5.95 -16.42
CA ASP A 219 -8.68 -4.84 -15.52
C ASP A 219 -8.98 -5.13 -14.05
N ALA A 220 -10.05 -5.88 -13.77
CA ALA A 220 -10.41 -6.37 -12.43
C ALA A 220 -9.33 -7.25 -11.75
N PHE A 221 -8.27 -7.66 -12.47
CA PHE A 221 -7.14 -8.38 -11.90
C PHE A 221 -5.91 -7.49 -11.67
N ALA A 222 -5.89 -6.26 -12.21
CA ALA A 222 -4.82 -5.30 -11.96
C ALA A 222 -4.86 -4.89 -10.49
N THR A 223 -6.00 -4.34 -10.05
CA THR A 223 -6.30 -4.08 -8.63
C THR A 223 -7.44 -5.00 -8.20
N GLN A 224 -7.20 -5.77 -7.14
CA GLN A 224 -8.20 -6.65 -6.53
C GLN A 224 -8.70 -6.04 -5.23
N THR A 225 -9.96 -6.30 -4.87
CA THR A 225 -10.54 -5.83 -3.61
C THR A 225 -10.96 -7.00 -2.75
N ILE A 226 -10.55 -6.99 -1.48
CA ILE A 226 -10.96 -7.96 -0.45
C ILE A 226 -11.51 -7.20 0.77
N LYS A 227 -12.10 -7.94 1.72
CA LYS A 227 -12.60 -7.35 2.97
C LYS A 227 -12.01 -8.04 4.18
N ALA A 228 -11.79 -7.26 5.22
CA ALA A 228 -11.50 -7.77 6.55
C ALA A 228 -12.77 -8.33 7.21
N ASP A 229 -12.59 -9.21 8.18
CA ASP A 229 -13.66 -9.72 9.04
C ASP A 229 -14.02 -8.73 10.16
N ALA A 230 -14.90 -9.14 11.08
CA ALA A 230 -15.33 -8.33 12.22
C ALA A 230 -14.19 -7.95 13.20
N ASN A 231 -13.04 -8.64 13.14
CA ASN A 231 -11.85 -8.36 13.93
C ASN A 231 -10.78 -7.61 13.12
N GLY A 232 -11.15 -7.05 11.96
CA GLY A 232 -10.25 -6.35 11.06
C GLY A 232 -9.21 -7.25 10.41
N VAL A 233 -9.38 -8.58 10.44
CA VAL A 233 -8.45 -9.53 9.85
C VAL A 233 -8.83 -9.83 8.41
N PHE A 234 -7.89 -9.69 7.49
CA PHE A 234 -8.03 -10.10 6.10
C PHE A 234 -7.01 -11.18 5.72
N VAL A 235 -7.32 -11.90 4.65
CA VAL A 235 -6.54 -13.04 4.18
C VAL A 235 -6.36 -12.94 2.67
N TYR A 236 -5.13 -13.15 2.19
CA TYR A 236 -4.82 -13.18 0.76
C TYR A 236 -3.80 -14.27 0.45
N ALA A 237 -4.06 -15.11 -0.55
CA ALA A 237 -3.11 -16.11 -1.02
C ALA A 237 -2.24 -15.51 -2.14
N MET A 238 -0.91 -15.61 -2.03
CA MET A 238 0.05 -14.98 -2.95
C MET A 238 0.18 -15.81 -4.25
N PRO A 239 -0.42 -15.42 -5.39
CA PRO A 239 -0.42 -16.27 -6.57
C PRO A 239 0.92 -16.24 -7.33
N LYS A 240 1.81 -15.28 -7.03
CA LYS A 240 3.05 -15.06 -7.77
C LYS A 240 4.13 -14.46 -6.86
N ALA A 241 5.39 -14.88 -7.08
CA ALA A 241 6.55 -14.24 -6.48
C ALA A 241 6.70 -12.77 -6.93
N GLY A 242 7.13 -11.93 -6.00
CA GLY A 242 7.35 -10.50 -6.18
C GLY A 242 6.72 -9.68 -5.07
N TRP A 243 6.57 -8.39 -5.33
CA TRP A 243 6.07 -7.41 -4.36
C TRP A 243 4.56 -7.24 -4.47
N TRP A 244 3.89 -7.21 -3.33
CA TRP A 244 2.46 -7.04 -3.22
C TRP A 244 2.12 -5.99 -2.18
N GLY A 245 1.26 -5.05 -2.56
CA GLY A 245 0.74 -3.99 -1.71
C GLY A 245 -0.67 -4.31 -1.25
N PHE A 246 -0.97 -3.95 0.00
CA PHE A 246 -2.30 -4.05 0.59
C PHE A 246 -2.67 -2.68 1.17
N ALA A 247 -3.71 -2.04 0.64
CA ALA A 247 -4.17 -0.71 1.04
C ALA A 247 -5.58 -0.78 1.64
N ALA A 248 -5.71 -0.62 2.95
CA ALA A 248 -7.00 -0.58 3.64
C ALA A 248 -7.55 0.86 3.66
N LEU A 249 -8.54 1.10 2.79
CA LEU A 249 -9.01 2.43 2.41
C LEU A 249 -9.84 3.11 3.50
N GLY A 250 -9.59 4.39 3.73
CA GLY A 250 -10.42 5.24 4.59
C GLY A 250 -10.49 4.77 6.04
N THR A 251 -9.50 4.04 6.52
CA THR A 251 -9.49 3.40 7.85
C THR A 251 -9.01 4.36 8.95
N GLY A 252 -8.26 5.40 8.59
CA GLY A 252 -7.72 6.36 9.53
C GLY A 252 -8.74 7.35 10.09
N PRO A 253 -8.45 7.96 11.25
CA PRO A 253 -9.36 8.88 11.95
C PRO A 253 -9.55 10.23 11.23
N VAL A 254 -8.61 10.65 10.38
CA VAL A 254 -8.70 11.91 9.64
C VAL A 254 -9.54 11.71 8.38
N LYS A 255 -10.60 12.52 8.22
CA LYS A 255 -11.58 12.42 7.12
C LYS A 255 -11.66 13.65 6.21
N GLU A 256 -10.97 14.73 6.58
CA GLU A 256 -10.99 15.99 5.84
C GLU A 256 -9.60 16.64 5.90
N PHE A 257 -9.21 17.28 4.81
CA PHE A 257 -8.02 18.11 4.71
C PHE A 257 -8.30 19.27 3.75
N ASP A 258 -7.92 20.48 4.16
CA ASP A 258 -8.12 21.71 3.37
C ASP A 258 -9.57 21.89 2.86
N GLY A 259 -10.56 21.59 3.71
CA GLY A 259 -11.98 21.73 3.38
C GLY A 259 -12.52 20.71 2.38
N LYS A 260 -11.77 19.64 2.08
CA LYS A 260 -12.16 18.56 1.16
C LYS A 260 -12.07 17.19 1.84
N PRO A 261 -12.86 16.20 1.40
CA PRO A 261 -12.77 14.83 1.91
C PRO A 261 -11.34 14.28 1.81
N LEU A 262 -10.92 13.50 2.79
CA LEU A 262 -9.65 12.80 2.81
C LEU A 262 -9.86 11.31 3.10
N SER A 263 -9.28 10.45 2.26
CA SER A 263 -9.10 9.03 2.56
C SER A 263 -7.75 8.82 3.23
N GLN A 264 -7.77 8.47 4.52
CA GLN A 264 -6.56 8.10 5.26
C GLN A 264 -6.45 6.58 5.30
N ASP A 265 -5.47 6.05 4.58
CA ASP A 265 -5.39 4.62 4.29
C ASP A 265 -4.21 4.00 5.03
N ALA A 266 -4.37 2.74 5.45
CA ALA A 266 -3.28 1.94 5.96
C ALA A 266 -2.72 1.05 4.86
N LEU A 267 -1.42 1.13 4.60
CA LEU A 267 -0.79 0.40 3.52
C LEU A 267 0.39 -0.43 4.03
N ILE A 268 0.53 -1.67 3.53
CA ILE A 268 1.72 -2.49 3.78
C ILE A 268 2.19 -3.18 2.50
N TRP A 269 3.50 -3.21 2.31
CA TRP A 269 4.15 -3.98 1.25
C TRP A 269 4.82 -5.25 1.80
N VAL A 270 4.61 -6.37 1.10
CA VAL A 270 5.21 -7.67 1.41
C VAL A 270 5.85 -8.26 0.15
N LYS A 271 6.77 -9.21 0.33
CA LYS A 271 7.44 -9.89 -0.80
C LYS A 271 7.27 -11.39 -0.71
N ALA A 272 6.75 -12.00 -1.77
CA ALA A 272 6.72 -13.44 -1.96
C ALA A 272 7.90 -13.90 -2.83
N VAL A 273 8.45 -15.07 -2.57
CA VAL A 273 9.54 -15.68 -3.37
C VAL A 273 9.16 -17.09 -3.80
N ASP A 274 9.74 -17.58 -4.89
CA ASP A 274 9.55 -18.98 -5.29
C ASP A 274 10.37 -19.94 -4.41
N MET A 275 9.83 -21.13 -4.14
CA MET A 275 10.64 -22.25 -3.65
C MET A 275 11.60 -22.70 -4.78
N LYS A 276 12.85 -23.00 -4.43
CA LYS A 276 13.88 -23.47 -5.35
C LYS A 276 14.36 -24.85 -4.98
#